data_AF-A0A960A043-F1
#
_entry.id   AF-A0A960A043-F1
#
_cell.length_a   1.000
_cell.length_b   1.000
_cell.length_c   1.000
_cell.angle_alpha   90.00
_cell.angle_beta   90.00
_cell.angle_gamma   90.00
#
_symmetry.space_group_name_H-M   'P 1'
#
loop_
_entity.id
_entity.type
_entity.pdbx_description
1 polymer ?
#
loop_
_entity_poly.entity_id
_entity_poly.type
_entity_poly.pdbx_seq_one_letter_code
_entity_poly.pdbx_strand_id
1 'polypeptide(L)'
;MAHAHADDPGRKARGAFFTPPGLCDHLTRWAVRDGADAVLEPSCGDAEFLVSAARRLRALGADDPDLIGIELHAESASRAAARLRAEGVAPRVDVDDFFARAPEPRFDAVVGNPPYVRYQQFRGEPRAAARQAALAAGVRLTALASSWAAFTVHAALFLRPGGRLALVLPAELLSVNYAADVRAFLMRRFARVRLVVFTERVFPGVQEEVVLLLAEGEGPTRHCELVQARDVADLASREAPVSRWVPGDPAGKWTGALMDERARDAFTDATSRPGAACLLEWGETTLGTVTGNNRYFTLTLQQVVDEGLAPADIVRISPPGSAHLRPILDLDEARWSRLAESGSPAWLLCPTGEPSPAARAYFDRGLGAGVHEGYKCRMRHPWWRTPLLAPPDLLLTYMNADAPRLVGNSAAVHHINSVHGVYLRPPHADAGRDLLPVACLNSVTLLGSETVGRAYGGGVLKLEPREADALPVPSPDLVASQARPLGAIRDAVAADVAGGRLWDAVARVDRVVLAEGMGLGDAAIALIADARDALRQRRAARGRARV
;
A
#
# COMPACT_ATOMS: atom_id res chain seq x y z
N MET A 1 7.01 5.62 39.22
CA MET A 1 8.33 5.09 38.82
C MET A 1 8.20 4.50 37.44
N ALA A 2 8.65 5.24 36.43
CA ALA A 2 8.58 4.84 35.02
C ALA A 2 9.75 3.90 34.73
N HIS A 3 9.47 2.61 34.56
CA HIS A 3 10.48 1.67 34.11
C HIS A 3 10.43 1.53 32.59
N ALA A 4 11.59 1.81 32.00
CA ALA A 4 11.99 1.61 30.62
C ALA A 4 11.45 0.30 30.01
N HIS A 5 10.57 0.42 29.03
CA HIS A 5 10.38 -0.62 28.03
C HIS A 5 11.50 -0.48 26.99
N ALA A 6 12.64 -1.10 27.28
CA ALA A 6 13.70 -1.27 26.30
C ALA A 6 13.21 -2.16 25.13
N ASP A 7 13.58 -1.76 23.93
CA ASP A 7 13.25 -2.33 22.63
C ASP A 7 13.89 -3.74 22.50
N ASP A 8 13.22 -4.80 23.01
CA ASP A 8 13.69 -6.20 22.91
C ASP A 8 13.72 -6.67 21.43
N PRO A 9 14.90 -7.01 20.86
CA PRO A 9 15.02 -7.53 19.51
C PRO A 9 14.17 -8.79 19.26
N GLY A 10 13.93 -9.60 20.30
CA GLY A 10 13.07 -10.77 20.26
C GLY A 10 11.60 -10.42 20.01
N ARG A 11 11.10 -9.29 20.53
CA ARG A 11 9.71 -8.84 20.31
C ARG A 11 9.46 -8.44 18.86
N LYS A 12 10.40 -7.75 18.21
CA LYS A 12 10.31 -7.39 16.79
C LYS A 12 10.35 -8.62 15.88
N ALA A 13 11.17 -9.61 16.19
CA ALA A 13 11.23 -10.87 15.42
C ALA A 13 9.93 -11.70 15.54
N ARG A 14 9.21 -11.59 16.66
CA ARG A 14 7.92 -12.24 16.91
C ARG A 14 6.72 -11.49 16.32
N GLY A 15 6.92 -10.29 15.76
CA GLY A 15 5.82 -9.43 15.28
C GLY A 15 4.87 -8.99 16.38
N ALA A 16 5.28 -9.04 17.65
CA ALA A 16 4.48 -8.68 18.81
C ALA A 16 4.63 -7.17 19.09
N PHE A 17 3.55 -6.42 18.85
CA PHE A 17 3.51 -4.97 19.11
C PHE A 17 2.77 -4.71 20.42
N PHE A 18 3.35 -3.85 21.25
CA PHE A 18 2.69 -3.40 22.48
C PHE A 18 1.41 -2.64 22.11
N THR A 19 0.28 -3.07 22.65
CA THR A 19 -1.01 -2.39 22.51
C THR A 19 -1.29 -1.65 23.82
N PRO A 20 -1.40 -0.32 23.81
CA PRO A 20 -1.60 0.45 25.02
C PRO A 20 -2.95 0.22 25.71
N PRO A 21 -2.99 0.30 27.05
CA PRO A 21 -4.18 -0.08 27.83
C PRO A 21 -5.46 0.66 27.41
N GLY A 22 -5.37 1.96 27.14
CA GLY A 22 -6.55 2.76 26.75
C GLY A 22 -7.17 2.31 25.41
N LEU A 23 -6.37 1.75 24.51
CA LEU A 23 -6.87 1.18 23.26
C LEU A 23 -7.53 -0.18 23.50
N CYS A 24 -6.91 -1.03 24.33
CA CYS A 24 -7.49 -2.31 24.75
C CYS A 24 -8.86 -2.09 25.41
N ASP A 25 -8.94 -1.14 26.36
CA ASP A 25 -10.18 -0.78 27.06
C ASP A 25 -11.28 -0.29 26.11
N HIS A 26 -10.92 0.49 25.07
CA HIS A 26 -11.89 0.96 24.09
C HIS A 26 -12.48 -0.20 23.28
N LEU A 27 -11.63 -1.09 22.78
CA LEU A 27 -12.04 -2.24 21.98
C LEU A 27 -12.85 -3.26 22.79
N THR A 28 -12.40 -3.58 24.01
CA THR A 28 -13.13 -4.50 24.89
C THR A 28 -14.46 -3.92 25.33
N ARG A 29 -14.56 -2.61 25.59
CA ARG A 29 -15.84 -1.96 25.91
C ARG A 29 -16.85 -2.06 24.77
N TRP A 30 -16.40 -1.96 23.51
CA TRP A 30 -17.28 -2.11 22.36
C TRP A 30 -17.70 -3.57 22.13
N ALA A 31 -16.75 -4.50 22.27
CA ALA A 31 -16.94 -5.92 21.98
C ALA A 31 -17.68 -6.68 23.09
N VAL A 32 -17.42 -6.37 24.36
CA VAL A 32 -17.99 -7.07 25.53
C VAL A 32 -19.14 -6.23 26.10
N ARG A 33 -20.35 -6.78 25.98
CA ARG A 33 -21.61 -6.08 26.23
C ARG A 33 -22.41 -6.68 27.38
N ASP A 34 -22.19 -7.96 27.67
CA ASP A 34 -22.84 -8.69 28.76
C ASP A 34 -21.79 -9.35 29.67
N GLY A 35 -22.10 -9.51 30.97
CA GLY A 35 -21.23 -10.22 31.91
C GLY A 35 -21.09 -11.72 31.60
N ALA A 36 -22.04 -12.30 30.86
CA ALA A 36 -22.01 -13.68 30.40
C ALA A 36 -21.32 -13.87 29.04
N ASP A 37 -20.81 -12.80 28.40
CA ASP A 37 -20.11 -12.91 27.12
C ASP A 37 -18.85 -13.78 27.27
N ALA A 38 -18.73 -14.81 26.43
CA ALA A 38 -17.48 -15.59 26.31
C ALA A 38 -16.48 -14.86 25.41
N VAL A 39 -15.25 -14.63 25.90
CA VAL A 39 -14.22 -13.82 25.22
C VAL A 39 -13.00 -14.65 24.84
N LEU A 40 -12.49 -14.44 23.62
CA LEU A 40 -11.24 -15.02 23.14
C LEU A 40 -10.23 -13.93 22.75
N GLU A 41 -8.97 -14.07 23.20
CA GLU A 41 -7.82 -13.39 22.62
C GLU A 41 -6.88 -14.43 21.96
N PRO A 42 -6.79 -14.48 20.62
CA PRO A 42 -6.14 -15.57 19.89
C PRO A 42 -4.61 -15.48 19.83
N SER A 43 -4.02 -14.38 20.30
CA SER A 43 -2.58 -14.13 20.31
C SER A 43 -2.21 -13.20 21.47
N CYS A 44 -2.39 -13.68 22.70
CA CYS A 44 -2.55 -12.80 23.85
C CYS A 44 -1.26 -12.13 24.37
N GLY A 45 -0.08 -12.60 23.97
CA GLY A 45 1.18 -12.01 24.42
C GLY A 45 1.25 -11.90 25.94
N ASP A 46 1.42 -10.68 26.45
CA ASP A 46 1.45 -10.38 27.89
C ASP A 46 0.03 -10.04 28.45
N ALA A 47 -1.07 -10.47 27.81
CA ALA A 47 -2.47 -10.37 28.26
C ALA A 47 -3.08 -8.96 28.42
N GLU A 48 -2.65 -7.96 27.65
CA GLU A 48 -3.23 -6.62 27.80
C GLU A 48 -4.75 -6.59 27.49
N PHE A 49 -5.19 -7.24 26.40
CA PHE A 49 -6.62 -7.30 26.09
C PHE A 49 -7.38 -8.19 27.08
N LEU A 50 -6.84 -9.34 27.49
CA LEU A 50 -7.49 -10.18 28.50
C LEU A 50 -7.70 -9.42 29.82
N VAL A 51 -6.73 -8.61 30.26
CA VAL A 51 -6.88 -7.76 31.47
C VAL A 51 -8.01 -6.75 31.28
N SER A 52 -8.05 -6.04 30.14
CA SER A 52 -9.14 -5.10 29.83
C SER A 52 -10.50 -5.80 29.72
N ALA A 53 -10.57 -7.02 29.17
CA ALA A 53 -11.79 -7.80 29.04
C ALA A 53 -12.28 -8.30 30.40
N ALA A 54 -11.38 -8.81 31.25
CA ALA A 54 -11.68 -9.22 32.62
C ALA A 54 -12.32 -8.08 33.44
N ARG A 55 -11.72 -6.89 33.40
CA ARG A 55 -12.27 -5.70 34.07
C ARG A 55 -13.64 -5.32 33.53
N ARG A 56 -13.85 -5.41 32.21
CA ARG A 56 -15.13 -5.10 31.55
C ARG A 56 -16.23 -6.09 31.94
N LEU A 57 -15.95 -7.40 31.90
CA LEU A 57 -16.90 -8.45 32.30
C LEU A 57 -17.35 -8.28 33.75
N ARG A 58 -16.42 -8.01 34.67
CA ARG A 58 -16.73 -7.73 36.08
C ARG A 58 -17.55 -6.46 36.26
N ALA A 59 -17.23 -5.40 35.54
CA ALA A 59 -18.03 -4.17 35.56
C ALA A 59 -19.46 -4.40 35.04
N LEU A 60 -19.70 -5.48 34.29
CA LEU A 60 -21.01 -5.94 33.83
C LEU A 60 -21.64 -7.02 34.74
N GLY A 61 -21.02 -7.32 35.88
CA GLY A 61 -21.56 -8.24 36.90
C GLY A 61 -21.06 -9.69 36.83
N ALA A 62 -20.00 -9.98 36.07
CA ALA A 62 -19.43 -11.33 36.03
C ALA A 62 -18.56 -11.65 37.26
N ASP A 63 -18.94 -12.66 38.04
CA ASP A 63 -18.13 -13.14 39.17
C ASP A 63 -16.93 -13.98 38.71
N ASP A 64 -17.15 -14.91 37.77
CA ASP A 64 -16.10 -15.70 37.09
C ASP A 64 -16.16 -15.44 35.57
N PRO A 65 -15.40 -14.44 35.07
CA PRO A 65 -15.34 -14.11 33.65
C PRO A 65 -14.89 -15.29 32.75
N ASP A 66 -15.67 -15.66 31.72
CA ASP A 66 -15.25 -16.62 30.69
C ASP A 66 -14.39 -15.94 29.62
N LEU A 67 -13.08 -15.85 29.87
CA LEU A 67 -12.09 -15.38 28.90
C LEU A 67 -11.00 -16.43 28.68
N ILE A 68 -10.58 -16.61 27.42
CA ILE A 68 -9.48 -17.49 27.04
C ILE A 68 -8.43 -16.73 26.25
N GLY A 69 -7.17 -16.92 26.62
CA GLY A 69 -6.00 -16.48 25.86
C GLY A 69 -5.31 -17.65 25.16
N ILE A 70 -4.79 -17.41 23.96
CA ILE A 70 -3.89 -18.34 23.27
C ILE A 70 -2.57 -17.62 22.99
N GLU A 71 -1.46 -18.25 23.32
CA GLU A 71 -0.13 -17.68 23.11
C GLU A 71 0.87 -18.76 22.69
N LEU A 72 1.59 -18.50 21.61
CA LEU A 72 2.54 -19.46 21.04
C LEU A 72 3.74 -19.71 21.97
N HIS A 73 4.16 -18.70 22.76
CA HIS A 73 5.35 -18.77 23.59
C HIS A 73 5.01 -18.95 25.08
N ALA A 74 5.46 -20.06 25.65
CA ALA A 74 5.22 -20.44 27.05
C ALA A 74 5.60 -19.36 28.08
N GLU A 75 6.67 -18.59 27.84
CA GLU A 75 7.10 -17.52 28.75
C GLU A 75 6.10 -16.35 28.77
N SER A 76 5.63 -15.92 27.59
CA SER A 76 4.59 -14.89 27.46
C SER A 76 3.28 -15.35 28.07
N ALA A 77 2.86 -16.59 27.80
CA ALA A 77 1.67 -17.20 28.39
C ALA A 77 1.74 -17.23 29.93
N SER A 78 2.93 -17.52 30.49
CA SER A 78 3.14 -17.51 31.94
C SER A 78 2.99 -16.11 32.54
N ARG A 79 3.52 -15.08 31.87
CA ARG A 79 3.34 -13.67 32.28
C ARG A 79 1.88 -13.22 32.16
N ALA A 80 1.21 -13.60 31.07
CA ALA A 80 -0.22 -13.39 30.87
C ALA A 80 -1.05 -13.98 32.02
N ALA A 81 -0.82 -15.25 32.36
CA ALA A 81 -1.49 -15.93 33.46
C ALA A 81 -1.23 -15.25 34.81
N ALA A 82 0.00 -14.78 35.07
CA ALA A 82 0.31 -14.04 36.29
C ALA A 82 -0.46 -12.70 36.39
N ARG A 83 -0.57 -11.96 35.27
CA ARG A 83 -1.35 -10.71 35.24
C ARG A 83 -2.84 -10.94 35.48
N LEU A 84 -3.42 -11.99 34.90
CA LEU A 84 -4.83 -12.35 35.16
C LEU A 84 -5.07 -12.73 36.62
N ARG A 85 -4.15 -13.48 37.24
CA ARG A 85 -4.22 -13.77 38.69
C ARG A 85 -4.13 -12.52 39.55
N ALA A 86 -3.31 -11.54 39.15
CA ALA A 86 -3.21 -10.26 39.85
C ALA A 86 -4.51 -9.43 39.76
N GLU A 87 -5.25 -9.58 38.67
CA GLU A 87 -6.63 -9.09 38.57
C GLU A 87 -7.62 -9.98 39.33
N GLY A 88 -7.22 -11.09 39.94
CA GLY A 88 -8.10 -12.01 40.67
C GLY A 88 -8.96 -12.90 39.77
N VAL A 89 -8.59 -13.07 38.51
CA VAL A 89 -9.31 -13.91 37.52
C VAL A 89 -8.58 -15.23 37.32
N ALA A 90 -9.34 -16.32 37.16
CA ALA A 90 -8.76 -17.63 36.84
C ALA A 90 -8.05 -17.56 35.47
N PRO A 91 -6.73 -17.85 35.39
CA PRO A 91 -5.98 -17.69 34.15
C PRO A 91 -6.23 -18.89 33.23
N ARG A 92 -7.09 -18.70 32.22
CA ARG A 92 -7.29 -19.67 31.12
C ARG A 92 -6.45 -19.23 29.93
N VAL A 93 -5.15 -19.56 29.95
CA VAL A 93 -4.19 -19.20 28.88
C VAL A 93 -3.51 -20.47 28.36
N ASP A 94 -3.76 -20.79 27.10
CA ASP A 94 -3.23 -21.98 26.43
C ASP A 94 -1.91 -21.65 25.71
N VAL A 95 -0.90 -22.50 25.90
CA VAL A 95 0.35 -22.45 25.13
C VAL A 95 0.18 -23.28 23.87
N ASP A 96 -0.18 -22.65 22.76
CA ASP A 96 -0.58 -23.36 21.55
C ASP A 96 -0.41 -22.52 20.29
N ASP A 97 -0.31 -23.18 19.13
CA ASP A 97 -0.42 -22.51 17.84
C ASP A 97 -1.90 -22.30 17.51
N PHE A 98 -2.33 -21.04 17.48
CA PHE A 98 -3.72 -20.69 17.16
C PHE A 98 -4.20 -21.31 15.85
N PHE A 99 -3.35 -21.41 14.83
CA PHE A 99 -3.74 -21.99 13.54
C PHE A 99 -3.88 -23.51 13.56
N ALA A 100 -3.37 -24.18 14.60
CA ALA A 100 -3.55 -25.61 14.79
C ALA A 100 -4.89 -25.95 15.46
N ARG A 101 -5.58 -24.97 16.04
CA ARG A 101 -6.84 -25.17 16.74
C ARG A 101 -8.01 -25.17 15.77
N ALA A 102 -8.88 -26.17 15.92
CA ALA A 102 -10.13 -26.20 15.18
C ALA A 102 -11.05 -25.05 15.66
N PRO A 103 -11.70 -24.31 14.75
CA PRO A 103 -12.66 -23.29 15.15
C PRO A 103 -13.84 -23.89 15.89
N GLU A 104 -14.11 -23.34 17.07
CA GLU A 104 -15.32 -23.63 17.86
C GLU A 104 -16.16 -22.35 17.95
N PRO A 105 -17.29 -22.25 17.22
CA PRO A 105 -18.11 -21.03 17.16
C PRO A 105 -18.95 -20.83 18.43
N ARG A 106 -18.27 -20.62 19.56
CA ARG A 106 -18.88 -20.46 20.90
C ARG A 106 -18.67 -19.08 21.52
N PHE A 107 -17.73 -18.29 21.00
CA PHE A 107 -17.36 -17.02 21.62
C PHE A 107 -18.30 -15.88 21.17
N ASP A 108 -18.59 -15.00 22.11
CA ASP A 108 -19.34 -13.76 21.91
C ASP A 108 -18.49 -12.65 21.34
N ALA A 109 -17.26 -12.56 21.84
CA ALA A 109 -16.31 -11.53 21.46
C ALA A 109 -14.94 -12.15 21.20
N VAL A 110 -14.32 -11.74 20.09
CA VAL A 110 -12.90 -11.98 19.84
C VAL A 110 -12.21 -10.63 19.78
N VAL A 111 -11.25 -10.43 20.66
CA VAL A 111 -10.48 -9.18 20.79
C VAL A 111 -8.99 -9.47 20.59
N GLY A 112 -8.21 -8.47 20.17
CA GLY A 112 -6.75 -8.63 20.20
C GLY A 112 -5.98 -7.79 19.18
N ASN A 113 -4.67 -7.99 19.20
CA ASN A 113 -3.74 -7.47 18.21
C ASN A 113 -2.97 -8.63 17.57
N PRO A 114 -3.41 -9.14 16.41
CA PRO A 114 -2.73 -10.24 15.71
C PRO A 114 -1.25 -9.90 15.41
N PRO A 115 -0.36 -10.89 15.31
CA PRO A 115 1.04 -10.65 14.97
C PRO A 115 1.21 -10.19 13.51
N TYR A 116 2.11 -9.24 13.23
CA TYR A 116 2.35 -8.69 11.87
C TYR A 116 3.64 -9.26 11.23
N VAL A 117 3.77 -10.59 11.18
CA VAL A 117 4.96 -11.25 10.63
C VAL A 117 4.91 -11.24 9.11
N ARG A 118 5.91 -10.59 8.49
CA ARG A 118 6.05 -10.54 7.03
C ARG A 118 6.37 -11.91 6.44
N TYR A 119 5.92 -12.15 5.20
CA TYR A 119 6.09 -13.41 4.48
C TYR A 119 7.54 -13.91 4.36
N GLN A 120 8.53 -13.03 4.48
CA GLN A 120 9.94 -13.41 4.39
C GLN A 120 10.37 -14.24 5.61
N GLN A 121 9.77 -13.99 6.78
CA GLN A 121 10.01 -14.67 8.05
C GLN A 121 8.96 -15.77 8.32
N PHE A 122 7.77 -15.65 7.71
CA PHE A 122 6.70 -16.65 7.81
C PHE A 122 6.85 -17.74 6.72
N ARG A 123 7.54 -18.84 7.04
CA ARG A 123 7.85 -19.96 6.11
C ARG A 123 7.53 -21.31 6.74
N GLY A 124 7.52 -22.36 5.92
CA GLY A 124 7.32 -23.74 6.39
C GLY A 124 5.88 -24.04 6.80
N GLU A 125 5.73 -24.94 7.78
CA GLU A 125 4.44 -25.44 8.26
C GLU A 125 3.51 -24.38 8.87
N PRO A 126 3.97 -23.42 9.69
CA PRO A 126 3.09 -22.38 10.24
C PRO A 126 2.34 -21.59 9.15
N ARG A 127 3.00 -21.37 8.00
CA ARG A 127 2.36 -20.72 6.85
C ARG A 127 1.33 -21.61 6.16
N ALA A 128 1.59 -22.92 6.08
CA ALA A 128 0.63 -23.85 5.52
C ALA A 128 -0.64 -23.90 6.40
N ALA A 129 -0.46 -24.02 7.72
CA ALA A 129 -1.56 -24.01 8.69
C ALA A 129 -2.40 -22.73 8.60
N ALA A 130 -1.76 -21.55 8.61
CA ALA A 130 -2.46 -20.27 8.49
C ALA A 130 -3.27 -20.13 7.18
N ARG A 131 -2.72 -20.60 6.06
CA ARG A 131 -3.43 -20.59 4.77
C ARG A 131 -4.58 -21.57 4.76
N GLN A 132 -4.43 -22.74 5.38
CA GLN A 132 -5.49 -23.73 5.51
C GLN A 132 -6.62 -23.22 6.42
N ALA A 133 -6.28 -22.59 7.53
CA ALA A 133 -7.23 -21.95 8.44
C ALA A 133 -8.05 -20.85 7.75
N ALA A 134 -7.42 -20.00 6.94
CA ALA A 134 -8.12 -19.01 6.13
C ALA A 134 -8.98 -19.65 5.02
N LEU A 135 -8.48 -20.72 4.38
CA LEU A 135 -9.21 -21.43 3.33
C LEU A 135 -10.47 -22.11 3.86
N ALA A 136 -10.48 -22.56 5.12
CA ALA A 136 -11.67 -23.08 5.78
C ALA A 136 -12.82 -22.05 5.85
N ALA A 137 -12.49 -20.75 5.82
CA ALA A 137 -13.46 -19.65 5.71
C ALA A 137 -13.75 -19.20 4.25
N GLY A 138 -13.21 -19.90 3.26
CA GLY A 138 -13.30 -19.54 1.84
C GLY A 138 -12.36 -18.41 1.40
N VAL A 139 -11.31 -18.10 2.17
CA VAL A 139 -10.35 -17.02 1.86
C VAL A 139 -9.05 -17.60 1.33
N ARG A 140 -8.62 -17.19 0.12
CA ARG A 140 -7.39 -17.68 -0.51
C ARG A 140 -6.23 -16.72 -0.31
N LEU A 141 -5.43 -16.96 0.71
CA LEU A 141 -4.23 -16.15 0.96
C LEU A 141 -3.07 -16.55 0.05
N THR A 142 -2.42 -15.53 -0.53
CA THR A 142 -1.18 -15.70 -1.30
C THR A 142 0.02 -15.92 -0.39
N ALA A 143 1.14 -16.38 -0.94
CA ALA A 143 2.39 -16.55 -0.18
C ALA A 143 3.01 -15.22 0.31
N LEU A 144 2.50 -14.07 -0.15
CA LEU A 144 2.95 -12.73 0.25
C LEU A 144 2.15 -12.17 1.44
N ALA A 145 1.08 -12.84 1.86
CA ALA A 145 0.23 -12.37 2.95
C ALA A 145 0.98 -12.37 4.29
N SER A 146 0.79 -11.32 5.07
CA SER A 146 1.23 -11.24 6.46
C SER A 146 0.30 -12.05 7.37
N SER A 147 0.80 -12.51 8.52
CA SER A 147 0.07 -13.40 9.43
C SER A 147 -1.26 -12.83 9.94
N TRP A 148 -1.37 -11.50 10.12
CA TRP A 148 -2.61 -10.84 10.58
C TRP A 148 -3.83 -11.18 9.71
N ALA A 149 -3.62 -11.40 8.40
CA ALA A 149 -4.70 -11.70 7.47
C ALA A 149 -5.35 -13.05 7.77
N ALA A 150 -4.53 -14.07 7.99
CA ALA A 150 -5.03 -15.39 8.39
C ALA A 150 -5.62 -15.38 9.79
N PHE A 151 -4.97 -14.70 10.74
CA PHE A 151 -5.49 -14.55 12.11
C PHE A 151 -6.88 -13.91 12.12
N THR A 152 -7.09 -12.83 11.36
CA THR A 152 -8.38 -12.13 11.29
C THR A 152 -9.50 -13.05 10.82
N VAL A 153 -9.25 -13.81 9.75
CA VAL A 153 -10.22 -14.72 9.15
C VAL A 153 -10.50 -15.90 10.08
N HIS A 154 -9.44 -16.50 10.64
CA HIS A 154 -9.58 -17.65 11.53
C HIS A 154 -10.27 -17.27 12.85
N ALA A 155 -9.93 -16.13 13.44
CA ALA A 155 -10.59 -15.56 14.62
C ALA A 155 -12.11 -15.42 14.43
N ALA A 156 -12.55 -14.97 13.25
CA ALA A 156 -13.97 -14.84 12.95
C ALA A 156 -14.74 -16.18 12.91
N LEU A 157 -14.05 -17.31 12.76
CA LEU A 157 -14.65 -18.65 12.78
C LEU A 157 -14.92 -19.17 14.21
N PHE A 158 -14.30 -18.58 15.24
CA PHE A 158 -14.56 -18.90 16.65
C PHE A 158 -15.78 -18.15 17.22
N LEU A 159 -16.30 -17.17 16.46
CA LEU A 159 -17.48 -16.41 16.86
C LEU A 159 -18.76 -17.21 16.59
N ARG A 160 -19.65 -17.23 17.59
CA ARG A 160 -21.04 -17.66 17.40
C ARG A 160 -21.77 -16.74 16.41
N PRO A 161 -22.92 -17.15 15.85
CA PRO A 161 -23.78 -16.23 15.08
C PRO A 161 -24.09 -14.97 15.91
N GLY A 162 -23.93 -13.79 15.31
CA GLY A 162 -24.08 -12.50 16.01
C GLY A 162 -22.89 -12.06 16.88
N GLY A 163 -21.80 -12.84 16.95
CA GLY A 163 -20.59 -12.48 17.68
C GLY A 163 -19.88 -11.25 17.13
N ARG A 164 -18.93 -10.71 17.91
CA ARG A 164 -18.26 -9.42 17.71
C ARG A 164 -16.75 -9.59 17.59
N LEU A 165 -16.17 -9.06 16.52
CA LEU A 165 -14.74 -9.07 16.26
C LEU A 165 -14.17 -7.67 16.44
N ALA A 166 -13.20 -7.50 17.34
CA ALA A 166 -12.54 -6.22 17.60
C ALA A 166 -11.01 -6.38 17.56
N LEU A 167 -10.38 -6.03 16.45
CA LEU A 167 -8.95 -6.25 16.23
C LEU A 167 -8.18 -4.97 15.93
N VAL A 168 -6.93 -4.90 16.37
CA VAL A 168 -5.94 -3.92 15.90
C VAL A 168 -5.22 -4.53 14.70
N LEU A 169 -5.43 -3.97 13.51
CA LEU A 169 -4.86 -4.49 12.26
C LEU A 169 -3.95 -3.45 11.61
N PRO A 170 -2.99 -3.85 10.77
CA PRO A 170 -2.22 -2.88 10.01
C PRO A 170 -3.10 -2.20 8.94
N ALA A 171 -2.81 -0.94 8.64
CA ALA A 171 -3.47 -0.17 7.58
C ALA A 171 -3.28 -0.79 6.18
N GLU A 172 -2.40 -1.80 6.06
CA GLU A 172 -2.32 -2.68 4.90
C GLU A 172 -3.69 -3.23 4.50
N LEU A 173 -4.59 -3.51 5.46
CA LEU A 173 -5.98 -3.91 5.20
C LEU A 173 -6.65 -3.03 4.13
N LEU A 174 -6.38 -1.72 4.13
CA LEU A 174 -7.03 -0.76 3.24
C LEU A 174 -6.55 -0.86 1.79
N SER A 175 -5.31 -1.28 1.52
CA SER A 175 -4.70 -1.02 0.20
C SER A 175 -3.87 -2.16 -0.39
N VAL A 176 -3.45 -3.16 0.40
CA VAL A 176 -2.64 -4.26 -0.15
C VAL A 176 -3.50 -5.27 -0.90
N ASN A 177 -2.94 -5.81 -1.99
CA ASN A 177 -3.67 -6.72 -2.88
C ASN A 177 -3.99 -8.06 -2.22
N TYR A 178 -3.09 -8.60 -1.38
CA TYR A 178 -3.35 -9.89 -0.73
C TYR A 178 -4.51 -9.84 0.28
N ALA A 179 -4.89 -8.65 0.75
CA ALA A 179 -6.01 -8.46 1.66
C ALA A 179 -7.37 -8.36 0.94
N ALA A 180 -7.41 -8.46 -0.39
CA ALA A 180 -8.65 -8.42 -1.18
C ALA A 180 -9.69 -9.44 -0.71
N ASP A 181 -9.29 -10.70 -0.57
CA ASP A 181 -10.20 -11.76 -0.11
C ASP A 181 -10.57 -11.60 1.38
N VAL A 182 -9.71 -10.96 2.19
CA VAL A 182 -10.01 -10.65 3.61
C VAL A 182 -11.09 -9.58 3.69
N ARG A 183 -10.98 -8.50 2.91
CA ARG A 183 -11.98 -7.43 2.83
C ARG A 183 -13.34 -7.96 2.38
N ALA A 184 -13.34 -8.76 1.30
CA ALA A 184 -14.56 -9.39 0.81
C ALA A 184 -15.15 -10.37 1.83
N PHE A 185 -14.31 -11.13 2.55
CA PHE A 185 -14.75 -11.99 3.64
C PHE A 185 -15.43 -11.21 4.77
N LEU A 186 -14.83 -10.12 5.25
CA LEU A 186 -15.40 -9.31 6.33
C LEU A 186 -16.80 -8.81 5.95
N MET A 187 -16.97 -8.29 4.73
CA MET A 187 -18.27 -7.81 4.25
C MET A 187 -19.30 -8.93 4.05
N ARG A 188 -18.88 -10.14 3.67
CA ARG A 188 -19.79 -11.29 3.57
C ARG A 188 -20.19 -11.82 4.94
N ARG A 189 -19.26 -11.88 5.89
CA ARG A 189 -19.45 -12.54 7.19
C ARG A 189 -20.25 -11.72 8.18
N PHE A 190 -20.11 -10.40 8.16
CA PHE A 190 -20.66 -9.51 9.18
C PHE A 190 -21.74 -8.57 8.61
N ALA A 191 -22.78 -8.31 9.41
CA ALA A 191 -23.83 -7.34 9.08
C ALA A 191 -23.32 -5.90 9.13
N ARG A 192 -22.26 -5.67 9.93
CA ARG A 192 -21.63 -4.38 10.10
C ARG A 192 -20.12 -4.56 10.15
N VAL A 193 -19.41 -3.79 9.34
CA VAL A 193 -17.96 -3.67 9.37
C VAL A 193 -17.63 -2.21 9.55
N ARG A 194 -16.96 -1.87 10.66
CA ARG A 194 -16.52 -0.52 10.99
C ARG A 194 -15.02 -0.48 11.12
N LEU A 195 -14.43 0.57 10.55
CA LEU A 195 -13.02 0.88 10.68
C LEU A 195 -12.87 2.17 11.49
N VAL A 196 -11.98 2.13 12.47
CA VAL A 196 -11.53 3.34 13.17
C VAL A 196 -10.13 3.64 12.70
N VAL A 197 -9.95 4.82 12.12
CA VAL A 197 -8.68 5.26 11.53
C VAL A 197 -8.18 6.52 12.21
N PHE A 198 -6.86 6.66 12.29
CA PHE A 198 -6.22 7.77 12.98
C PHE A 198 -5.57 8.74 12.00
N THR A 199 -5.66 10.05 12.26
CA THR A 199 -4.92 11.07 11.50
C THR A 199 -3.49 11.25 12.01
N GLU A 200 -3.26 10.95 13.29
CA GLU A 200 -1.94 11.00 13.93
C GLU A 200 -1.45 9.58 14.26
N ARG A 201 -0.18 9.46 14.63
CA ARG A 201 0.34 8.17 15.09
C ARG A 201 -0.37 7.80 16.38
N VAL A 202 -0.82 6.55 16.41
CA VAL A 202 -1.50 6.01 17.57
C VAL A 202 -0.55 6.01 18.78
N PHE A 203 0.74 5.66 18.59
CA PHE A 203 1.75 5.62 19.67
C PHE A 203 3.19 5.97 19.23
N PRO A 204 4.05 6.46 20.15
CA PRO A 204 5.48 6.64 19.91
C PRO A 204 6.18 5.31 19.63
N GLY A 205 7.08 5.26 18.63
CA GLY A 205 7.93 4.10 18.34
C GLY A 205 7.32 3.01 17.45
N VAL A 206 6.01 3.02 17.19
CA VAL A 206 5.38 2.09 16.23
C VAL A 206 5.63 2.58 14.80
N GLN A 207 6.26 1.73 13.98
CA GLN A 207 6.56 2.04 12.57
C GLN A 207 5.39 1.72 11.63
N GLU A 208 4.51 0.80 12.03
CA GLU A 208 3.40 0.32 11.20
C GLU A 208 2.10 1.02 11.60
N GLU A 209 1.43 1.60 10.61
CA GLU A 209 0.13 2.26 10.80
C GLU A 209 -0.93 1.21 11.09
N VAL A 210 -1.84 1.51 12.04
CA VAL A 210 -2.93 0.59 12.43
C VAL A 210 -4.30 1.18 12.14
N VAL A 211 -5.25 0.28 11.91
CA VAL A 211 -6.70 0.50 11.82
C VAL A 211 -7.37 -0.40 12.86
N LEU A 212 -8.39 0.10 13.53
CA LEU A 212 -9.21 -0.76 14.39
C LEU A 212 -10.35 -1.32 13.56
N LEU A 213 -10.47 -2.64 13.52
CA LEU A 213 -11.57 -3.35 12.90
C LEU A 213 -12.61 -3.68 13.98
N LEU A 214 -13.83 -3.19 13.82
CA LEU A 214 -14.98 -3.55 14.63
C LEU A 214 -16.04 -4.17 13.73
N ALA A 215 -16.27 -5.48 13.82
CA ALA A 215 -17.23 -6.20 12.98
C ALA A 215 -18.23 -7.01 13.82
N GLU A 216 -19.52 -6.94 13.49
CA GLU A 216 -20.58 -7.57 14.27
C GLU A 216 -21.77 -8.03 13.41
N GLY A 217 -22.58 -8.92 14.00
CA GLY A 217 -23.79 -9.44 13.37
C GLY A 217 -23.52 -10.48 12.28
N GLU A 218 -24.59 -11.00 11.69
CA GLU A 218 -24.54 -11.96 10.59
C GLU A 218 -24.80 -11.26 9.26
N GLY A 219 -23.81 -11.31 8.37
CA GLY A 219 -23.81 -10.60 7.09
C GLY A 219 -24.73 -11.19 6.02
N PRO A 220 -24.68 -10.67 4.78
CA PRO A 220 -23.66 -9.73 4.28
C PRO A 220 -24.02 -8.25 4.50
N THR A 221 -23.00 -7.38 4.53
CA THR A 221 -23.14 -5.93 4.37
C THR A 221 -22.68 -5.47 2.99
N ARG A 222 -23.26 -4.37 2.52
CA ARG A 222 -22.85 -3.65 1.30
C ARG A 222 -22.01 -2.41 1.59
N HIS A 223 -21.85 -2.02 2.84
CA HIS A 223 -21.13 -0.81 3.21
C HIS A 223 -20.17 -1.07 4.36
N CYS A 224 -19.10 -0.28 4.40
CA CYS A 224 -18.22 -0.12 5.53
C CYS A 224 -18.57 1.18 6.25
N GLU A 225 -18.48 1.16 7.57
CA GLU A 225 -18.51 2.36 8.39
C GLU A 225 -17.08 2.84 8.65
N LEU A 226 -16.86 4.15 8.61
CA LEU A 226 -15.58 4.75 8.95
C LEU A 226 -15.78 5.75 10.09
N VAL A 227 -14.89 5.65 11.07
CA VAL A 227 -14.76 6.60 12.17
C VAL A 227 -13.35 7.17 12.10
N GLN A 228 -13.25 8.48 12.01
CA GLN A 228 -11.97 9.17 12.04
C GLN A 228 -11.73 9.76 13.43
N ALA A 229 -10.63 9.34 14.05
CA ALA A 229 -10.14 9.89 15.31
C ALA A 229 -8.79 10.56 15.08
N ARG A 230 -8.42 11.51 15.94
CA ARG A 230 -7.06 12.07 15.89
C ARG A 230 -6.04 11.08 16.41
N ASP A 231 -6.27 10.60 17.62
CA ASP A 231 -5.44 9.68 18.39
C ASP A 231 -6.32 8.79 19.30
N VAL A 232 -5.71 8.04 20.22
CA VAL A 232 -6.43 7.19 21.18
C VAL A 232 -7.16 8.00 22.26
N ALA A 233 -6.66 9.17 22.64
CA ALA A 233 -7.32 10.02 23.64
C ALA A 233 -8.65 10.56 23.11
N ASP A 234 -8.71 10.89 21.82
CA ASP A 234 -9.91 11.34 21.12
C ASP A 234 -11.03 10.28 21.17
N LEU A 235 -10.69 8.99 21.07
CA LEU A 235 -11.64 7.87 21.15
C LEU A 235 -12.39 7.76 22.49
N ALA A 236 -11.81 8.29 23.57
CA ALA A 236 -12.42 8.23 24.89
C ALA A 236 -13.35 9.42 25.18
N SER A 237 -13.23 10.51 24.42
CA SER A 237 -13.81 11.81 24.76
C SER A 237 -15.01 12.21 23.91
N ARG A 238 -15.20 11.63 22.71
CA ARG A 238 -16.24 12.04 21.77
C ARG A 238 -16.81 10.85 21.00
N GLU A 239 -18.12 10.87 20.76
CA GLU A 239 -18.71 10.08 19.67
C GLU A 239 -18.32 10.75 18.34
N ALA A 240 -17.29 10.19 17.70
CA ALA A 240 -16.89 10.64 16.38
C ALA A 240 -17.97 10.28 15.34
N PRO A 241 -18.23 11.16 14.36
CA PRO A 241 -19.22 10.90 13.34
C PRO A 241 -18.86 9.64 12.56
N VAL A 242 -19.87 8.83 12.28
CA VAL A 242 -19.73 7.61 11.48
C VAL A 242 -20.11 7.95 10.04
N SER A 243 -19.16 7.87 9.13
CA SER A 243 -19.45 7.93 7.70
C SER A 243 -19.69 6.53 7.15
N ARG A 244 -20.55 6.42 6.13
CA ARG A 244 -20.80 5.16 5.42
C ARG A 244 -20.18 5.24 4.05
N TRP A 245 -19.58 4.13 3.64
CA TRP A 245 -18.94 4.00 2.34
C TRP A 245 -19.31 2.67 1.70
N VAL A 246 -19.75 2.72 0.45
CA VAL A 246 -20.04 1.54 -0.37
C VAL A 246 -18.85 1.32 -1.32
N PRO A 247 -18.07 0.23 -1.17
CA PRO A 247 -17.09 -0.12 -2.17
C PRO A 247 -17.76 -0.50 -3.49
N GLY A 248 -17.16 -0.09 -4.62
CA GLY A 248 -17.55 -0.61 -5.94
C GLY A 248 -17.30 -2.12 -6.06
N ASP A 249 -16.19 -2.60 -5.48
CA ASP A 249 -15.86 -4.01 -5.30
C ASP A 249 -15.48 -4.25 -3.83
N PRO A 250 -16.19 -5.13 -3.09
CA PRO A 250 -15.82 -5.51 -1.72
C PRO A 250 -14.36 -5.98 -1.56
N ALA A 251 -13.79 -6.59 -2.60
CA ALA A 251 -12.39 -7.02 -2.63
C ALA A 251 -11.42 -5.89 -3.04
N GLY A 252 -11.94 -4.79 -3.59
CA GLY A 252 -11.20 -3.60 -4.00
C GLY A 252 -10.55 -2.87 -2.82
N LYS A 253 -9.74 -1.85 -3.11
CA LYS A 253 -9.06 -1.06 -2.08
C LYS A 253 -10.05 -0.19 -1.31
N TRP A 254 -9.87 -0.10 0.00
CA TRP A 254 -10.70 0.68 0.92
C TRP A 254 -10.12 2.06 1.21
N THR A 255 -9.06 2.49 0.52
CA THR A 255 -8.51 3.86 0.68
C THR A 255 -9.55 4.95 0.37
N GLY A 256 -10.48 4.70 -0.57
CA GLY A 256 -11.59 5.62 -0.88
C GLY A 256 -12.59 5.80 0.27
N ALA A 257 -12.59 4.92 1.28
CA ALA A 257 -13.36 5.12 2.50
C ALA A 257 -12.91 6.38 3.26
N LEU A 258 -11.63 6.75 3.15
CA LEU A 258 -11.01 7.86 3.89
C LEU A 258 -11.44 9.25 3.40
N MET A 259 -12.14 9.34 2.27
CA MET A 259 -12.66 10.59 1.71
C MET A 259 -13.96 11.00 2.43
N ASP A 260 -14.27 12.29 2.46
CA ASP A 260 -15.63 12.72 2.83
C ASP A 260 -16.66 12.28 1.78
N GLU A 261 -17.93 12.27 2.15
CA GLU A 261 -19.03 11.81 1.29
C GLU A 261 -19.16 12.64 0.02
N ARG A 262 -19.09 13.98 0.12
CA ARG A 262 -19.26 14.88 -1.02
C ARG A 262 -18.12 14.76 -2.02
N ALA A 263 -16.87 14.69 -1.55
CA ALA A 263 -15.74 14.49 -2.43
C ALA A 263 -15.74 13.11 -3.09
N ARG A 264 -16.21 12.08 -2.39
CA ARG A 264 -16.38 10.75 -2.98
C ARG A 264 -17.43 10.73 -4.08
N ASP A 265 -18.58 11.37 -3.85
CA ASP A 265 -19.64 11.46 -4.85
C ASP A 265 -19.13 12.22 -6.08
N ALA A 266 -18.45 13.36 -5.88
CA ALA A 266 -17.82 14.13 -6.95
C ALA A 266 -16.79 13.30 -7.72
N PHE A 267 -15.93 12.54 -7.03
CA PHE A 267 -14.94 11.67 -7.65
C PHE A 267 -15.56 10.49 -8.40
N THR A 268 -16.62 9.89 -7.86
CA THR A 268 -17.35 8.79 -8.50
C THR A 268 -18.08 9.27 -9.76
N ASP A 269 -18.72 10.44 -9.70
CA ASP A 269 -19.32 11.10 -10.87
C ASP A 269 -18.24 11.37 -11.93
N ALA A 270 -17.13 12.02 -11.54
CA ALA A 270 -16.04 12.33 -12.46
C ALA A 270 -15.48 11.08 -13.15
N THR A 271 -15.26 9.98 -12.42
CA THR A 271 -14.71 8.73 -12.97
C THR A 271 -15.72 7.88 -13.74
N SER A 272 -17.02 8.20 -13.65
CA SER A 272 -18.08 7.50 -14.40
C SER A 272 -18.53 8.25 -15.66
N ARG A 273 -18.02 9.46 -15.89
CA ARG A 273 -18.34 10.27 -17.09
C ARG A 273 -17.63 9.72 -18.34
N PRO A 274 -18.18 9.93 -19.55
CA PRO A 274 -17.57 9.47 -20.82
C PRO A 274 -16.16 10.00 -21.09
N GLY A 275 -15.77 11.11 -20.46
CA GLY A 275 -14.43 11.69 -20.57
C GLY A 275 -13.37 11.02 -19.67
N ALA A 276 -13.75 10.06 -18.82
CA ALA A 276 -12.85 9.31 -17.97
C ALA A 276 -12.58 7.91 -18.54
N ALA A 277 -11.35 7.44 -18.34
CA ALA A 277 -10.88 6.11 -18.71
C ALA A 277 -9.89 5.60 -17.65
N CYS A 278 -9.55 4.32 -17.72
CA CYS A 278 -8.37 3.78 -17.04
C CYS A 278 -7.12 3.89 -17.92
N LEU A 279 -5.93 4.00 -17.34
CA LEU A 279 -4.67 4.04 -18.10
C LEU A 279 -4.50 2.83 -19.03
N LEU A 280 -5.06 1.66 -18.65
CA LEU A 280 -5.06 0.44 -19.48
C LEU A 280 -5.71 0.62 -20.86
N GLU A 281 -6.66 1.55 -20.99
CA GLU A 281 -7.32 1.86 -22.26
C GLU A 281 -6.36 2.58 -23.22
N TRP A 282 -5.43 3.35 -22.69
CA TRP A 282 -4.33 3.94 -23.46
C TRP A 282 -3.25 2.92 -23.80
N GLY A 283 -2.89 2.05 -22.85
CA GLY A 283 -1.75 1.15 -23.01
C GLY A 283 -1.47 0.28 -21.79
N GLU A 284 -0.64 -0.75 -21.97
CA GLU A 284 -0.24 -1.62 -20.86
C GLU A 284 0.92 -1.01 -20.08
N THR A 285 0.83 -1.02 -18.74
CA THR A 285 1.94 -0.65 -17.87
C THR A 285 2.77 -1.88 -17.51
N THR A 286 4.09 -1.77 -17.63
CA THR A 286 5.00 -2.86 -17.26
C THR A 286 6.17 -2.37 -16.42
N LEU A 287 6.74 -3.31 -15.65
CA LEU A 287 7.97 -3.08 -14.92
C LEU A 287 9.16 -3.11 -15.89
N GLY A 288 10.07 -2.15 -15.76
CA GLY A 288 11.30 -2.15 -16.54
C GLY A 288 12.24 -3.31 -16.23
N THR A 289 13.33 -3.38 -16.98
CA THR A 289 14.37 -4.40 -16.82
C THR A 289 14.83 -4.51 -15.37
N VAL A 290 14.61 -5.69 -14.76
CA VAL A 290 15.10 -5.99 -13.41
C VAL A 290 16.53 -6.46 -13.53
N THR A 291 17.53 -5.65 -13.23
CA THR A 291 18.94 -6.06 -13.42
C THR A 291 19.41 -7.02 -12.34
N GLY A 292 18.85 -6.96 -11.13
CA GLY A 292 19.34 -7.69 -9.95
C GLY A 292 20.45 -6.97 -9.20
N ASN A 293 21.17 -6.05 -9.84
CA ASN A 293 22.15 -5.16 -9.24
C ASN A 293 22.32 -3.89 -10.09
N ASN A 294 21.43 -2.91 -9.91
CA ASN A 294 21.42 -1.71 -10.76
C ASN A 294 22.78 -0.99 -10.75
N ARG A 295 23.45 -0.90 -9.59
CA ARG A 295 24.76 -0.23 -9.47
C ARG A 295 25.85 -0.86 -10.34
N TYR A 296 25.78 -2.16 -10.58
CA TYR A 296 26.74 -2.87 -11.42
C TYR A 296 26.39 -2.76 -12.92
N PHE A 297 25.11 -2.89 -13.26
CA PHE A 297 24.69 -2.94 -14.66
C PHE A 297 24.47 -1.56 -15.30
N THR A 298 24.27 -0.50 -14.51
CA THR A 298 24.08 0.86 -15.06
C THR A 298 25.34 1.69 -14.93
N LEU A 299 25.77 2.28 -16.03
CA LEU A 299 27.07 2.94 -16.19
C LEU A 299 26.89 4.40 -16.60
N THR A 300 27.79 5.25 -16.11
CA THR A 300 27.97 6.62 -16.63
C THR A 300 28.69 6.58 -17.97
N LEU A 301 28.62 7.67 -18.73
CA LEU A 301 29.37 7.79 -19.99
C LEU A 301 30.88 7.60 -19.77
N GLN A 302 31.43 8.17 -18.70
CA GLN A 302 32.85 8.02 -18.35
C GLN A 302 33.21 6.55 -18.12
N GLN A 303 32.39 5.79 -17.38
CA GLN A 303 32.62 4.37 -17.15
C GLN A 303 32.57 3.55 -18.45
N VAL A 304 31.67 3.88 -19.37
CA VAL A 304 31.60 3.22 -20.69
C VAL A 304 32.91 3.43 -21.46
N VAL A 305 33.45 4.64 -21.43
CA VAL A 305 34.71 5.01 -22.10
C VAL A 305 35.91 4.35 -21.42
N ASP A 306 36.02 4.44 -20.10
CA ASP A 306 37.14 3.89 -19.32
C ASP A 306 37.26 2.37 -19.48
N GLU A 307 36.11 1.69 -19.56
CA GLU A 307 36.03 0.25 -19.74
C GLU A 307 36.18 -0.19 -21.20
N GLY A 308 36.16 0.75 -22.16
CA GLY A 308 36.27 0.45 -23.58
C GLY A 308 35.11 -0.41 -24.12
N LEU A 309 33.91 -0.24 -23.57
CA LEU A 309 32.74 -1.05 -23.94
C LEU A 309 32.28 -0.73 -25.36
N ALA A 310 31.96 -1.77 -26.14
CA ALA A 310 31.48 -1.59 -27.50
C ALA A 310 30.00 -1.14 -27.51
N PRO A 311 29.56 -0.40 -28.54
CA PRO A 311 28.14 -0.01 -28.68
C PRO A 311 27.16 -1.19 -28.65
N ALA A 312 27.57 -2.39 -29.09
CA ALA A 312 26.75 -3.59 -29.07
C ALA A 312 26.54 -4.18 -27.65
N ASP A 313 27.37 -3.78 -26.68
CA ASP A 313 27.29 -4.23 -25.29
C ASP A 313 26.37 -3.38 -24.42
N ILE A 314 26.00 -2.19 -24.89
CA ILE A 314 25.31 -1.19 -24.10
C ILE A 314 24.04 -0.70 -24.77
N VAL A 315 23.06 -0.31 -23.97
CA VAL A 315 21.83 0.33 -24.43
C VAL A 315 21.54 1.58 -23.62
N ARG A 316 20.95 2.58 -24.28
CA ARG A 316 20.53 3.83 -23.61
C ARG A 316 19.36 3.55 -22.69
N ILE A 317 19.41 4.05 -21.46
CA ILE A 317 18.32 3.97 -20.49
C ILE A 317 17.97 5.34 -19.91
N SER A 318 16.74 5.48 -19.44
CA SER A 318 16.41 6.47 -18.42
C SER A 318 17.20 6.13 -17.15
N PRO A 319 17.98 7.08 -16.58
CA PRO A 319 18.81 6.80 -15.41
C PRO A 319 18.03 6.20 -14.23
N PRO A 320 18.65 5.33 -13.40
CA PRO A 320 18.07 4.80 -12.18
C PRO A 320 17.45 5.87 -11.28
N GLY A 321 16.26 5.56 -10.77
CA GLY A 321 15.44 6.49 -10.00
C GLY A 321 14.45 7.24 -10.88
N SER A 322 13.80 8.25 -10.32
CA SER A 322 12.72 8.97 -11.01
C SER A 322 12.74 10.48 -10.77
N ALA A 323 13.78 11.00 -10.11
CA ALA A 323 13.86 12.42 -9.73
C ALA A 323 13.98 13.33 -10.96
N HIS A 324 14.76 12.90 -11.96
CA HIS A 324 14.96 13.60 -13.23
C HIS A 324 13.70 13.67 -14.10
N LEU A 325 12.72 12.78 -13.87
CA LEU A 325 11.44 12.78 -14.58
C LEU A 325 10.43 13.76 -13.96
N ARG A 326 10.61 14.18 -12.70
CA ARG A 326 9.64 15.04 -12.01
C ARG A 326 9.47 16.45 -12.60
N PRO A 327 10.54 17.14 -13.06
CA PRO A 327 10.44 18.51 -13.55
C PRO A 327 10.21 18.61 -15.07
N ILE A 328 9.81 17.52 -15.75
CA ILE A 328 9.71 17.46 -17.21
C ILE A 328 8.40 16.80 -17.65
N LEU A 329 7.94 17.13 -18.87
CA LEU A 329 6.80 16.46 -19.52
C LEU A 329 7.22 15.42 -20.55
N ASP A 330 8.44 15.54 -21.08
CA ASP A 330 9.02 14.63 -22.07
C ASP A 330 10.52 14.49 -21.82
N LEU A 331 11.03 13.26 -21.93
CA LEU A 331 12.45 12.96 -21.96
C LEU A 331 12.89 12.91 -23.43
N ASP A 332 13.19 14.09 -23.97
CA ASP A 332 13.74 14.28 -25.31
C ASP A 332 15.26 14.00 -25.37
N GLU A 333 15.82 13.95 -26.58
CA GLU A 333 17.25 13.69 -26.81
C GLU A 333 18.15 14.70 -26.10
N ALA A 334 17.80 16.00 -26.12
CA ALA A 334 18.61 17.05 -25.50
C ALA A 334 18.62 16.95 -23.98
N ARG A 335 17.52 16.52 -23.35
CA ARG A 335 17.44 16.25 -21.91
C ARG A 335 18.22 14.99 -21.56
N TRP A 336 18.08 13.92 -22.33
CA TRP A 336 18.81 12.69 -22.08
C TRP A 336 20.32 12.89 -22.20
N SER A 337 20.81 13.58 -23.24
CA SER A 337 22.24 13.85 -23.41
C SER A 337 22.81 14.67 -22.26
N ARG A 338 22.08 15.71 -21.80
CA ARG A 338 22.50 16.47 -20.61
C ARG A 338 22.61 15.61 -19.35
N LEU A 339 21.70 14.65 -19.15
CA LEU A 339 21.78 13.72 -18.01
C LEU A 339 23.02 12.82 -18.11
N ALA A 340 23.31 12.29 -19.30
CA ALA A 340 24.47 11.45 -19.54
C ALA A 340 25.79 12.22 -19.35
N GLU A 341 25.87 13.43 -19.91
CA GLU A 341 27.01 14.34 -19.78
C GLU A 341 27.23 14.82 -18.34
N SER A 342 26.15 15.01 -17.57
CA SER A 342 26.22 15.39 -16.16
C SER A 342 26.57 14.23 -15.22
N GLY A 343 27.00 13.08 -15.75
CA GLY A 343 27.44 11.93 -14.98
C GLY A 343 26.33 11.01 -14.46
N SER A 344 25.10 11.12 -14.98
CA SER A 344 24.05 10.14 -14.64
C SER A 344 24.36 8.77 -15.25
N PRO A 345 24.04 7.66 -14.56
CA PRO A 345 24.22 6.32 -15.12
C PRO A 345 23.13 6.00 -16.16
N ALA A 346 23.29 6.57 -17.37
CA ALA A 346 22.34 6.55 -18.47
C ALA A 346 22.54 5.39 -19.46
N TRP A 347 23.52 4.52 -19.22
CA TRP A 347 23.81 3.34 -20.03
C TRP A 347 23.56 2.07 -19.24
N LEU A 348 23.00 1.05 -19.89
CA LEU A 348 22.85 -0.29 -19.33
C LEU A 348 23.79 -1.24 -20.06
N LEU A 349 24.65 -1.94 -19.32
CA LEU A 349 25.43 -3.07 -19.82
C LEU A 349 24.49 -4.25 -20.10
N CYS A 350 24.12 -4.40 -21.37
CA CYS A 350 23.18 -5.40 -21.87
C CYS A 350 23.57 -5.82 -23.29
N PRO A 351 24.60 -6.69 -23.44
CA PRO A 351 24.98 -7.18 -24.75
C PRO A 351 23.84 -7.92 -25.44
N THR A 352 23.55 -7.53 -26.68
CA THR A 352 22.49 -8.13 -27.50
C THR A 352 22.86 -9.52 -28.04
N GLY A 353 24.15 -9.85 -28.08
CA GLY A 353 24.70 -11.14 -28.49
C GLY A 353 25.80 -11.64 -27.56
N GLU A 354 26.89 -12.13 -28.14
CA GLU A 354 28.11 -12.44 -27.38
C GLU A 354 28.78 -11.12 -26.93
N PRO A 355 29.22 -11.03 -25.67
CA PRO A 355 29.86 -9.83 -25.16
C PRO A 355 31.20 -9.59 -25.87
N SER A 356 31.52 -8.32 -26.12
CA SER A 356 32.87 -7.94 -26.57
C SER A 356 33.95 -8.38 -25.57
N PRO A 357 35.24 -8.42 -25.96
CA PRO A 357 36.33 -8.71 -25.03
C PRO A 357 36.33 -7.80 -23.79
N ALA A 358 36.01 -6.51 -23.97
CA ALA A 358 35.90 -5.55 -22.89
C ALA A 358 34.74 -5.88 -21.94
N ALA A 359 33.54 -6.15 -22.47
CA ALA A 359 32.39 -6.55 -21.67
C ALA A 359 32.61 -7.89 -20.96
N ARG A 360 33.30 -8.84 -21.59
CA ARG A 360 33.67 -10.12 -20.97
C ARG A 360 34.60 -9.91 -19.78
N ALA A 361 35.65 -9.10 -19.94
CA ALA A 361 36.54 -8.73 -18.84
C ALA A 361 35.79 -8.02 -17.70
N TYR A 362 34.81 -7.17 -18.03
CA TYR A 362 33.93 -6.53 -17.04
C TYR A 362 33.10 -7.55 -16.25
N PHE A 363 32.51 -8.54 -16.94
CA PHE A 363 31.77 -9.62 -16.30
C PHE A 363 32.65 -10.55 -15.46
N ASP A 364 33.88 -10.85 -15.90
CA ASP A 364 34.81 -11.66 -15.12
C ASP A 364 35.17 -10.98 -13.79
N ARG A 365 35.36 -9.65 -13.79
CA ARG A 365 35.52 -8.88 -12.54
C ARG A 365 34.26 -8.92 -11.67
N GLY A 366 33.07 -8.86 -12.28
CA GLY A 366 31.80 -9.01 -11.57
C GLY A 366 31.60 -10.38 -10.94
N LEU A 367 32.10 -11.44 -11.59
CA LEU A 367 32.13 -12.79 -11.03
C LEU A 367 33.02 -12.82 -9.77
N GLY A 368 34.25 -12.30 -9.87
CA GLY A 368 35.18 -12.21 -8.74
C GLY A 368 34.68 -11.36 -7.57
N ALA A 369 33.80 -10.38 -7.84
CA ALA A 369 33.14 -9.55 -6.84
C ALA A 369 31.81 -10.13 -6.29
N GLY A 370 31.42 -11.35 -6.66
CA GLY A 370 30.22 -12.01 -6.15
C GLY A 370 28.89 -11.47 -6.71
N VAL A 371 28.89 -10.67 -7.79
CA VAL A 371 27.66 -10.08 -8.36
C VAL A 371 26.65 -11.15 -8.80
N HIS A 372 27.16 -12.29 -9.28
CA HIS A 372 26.39 -13.43 -9.75
C HIS A 372 25.58 -14.13 -8.64
N GLU A 373 25.96 -13.95 -7.37
CA GLU A 373 25.27 -14.56 -6.22
C GLU A 373 23.93 -13.89 -5.91
N GLY A 374 23.72 -12.67 -6.41
CA GLY A 374 22.48 -11.93 -6.26
C GLY A 374 21.29 -12.72 -6.79
N TYR A 375 20.15 -12.68 -6.07
CA TYR A 375 18.99 -13.55 -6.32
C TYR A 375 18.57 -13.63 -7.80
N LYS A 376 18.50 -12.49 -8.50
CA LYS A 376 18.11 -12.44 -9.92
C LYS A 376 19.24 -12.89 -10.86
N CYS A 377 20.49 -12.61 -10.54
CA CYS A 377 21.65 -13.04 -11.33
C CYS A 377 21.82 -14.56 -11.29
N ARG A 378 21.68 -15.15 -10.09
CA ARG A 378 21.79 -16.61 -9.88
C ARG A 378 20.76 -17.43 -10.67
N MET A 379 19.61 -16.83 -10.97
CA MET A 379 18.51 -17.48 -11.69
C MET A 379 18.67 -17.40 -13.22
N ARG A 380 19.73 -16.75 -13.74
CA ARG A 380 19.93 -16.53 -15.18
C ARG A 380 21.11 -17.32 -15.70
N HIS A 381 21.00 -17.73 -16.96
CA HIS A 381 22.08 -18.35 -17.70
C HIS A 381 22.23 -17.67 -19.07
N PRO A 382 23.34 -16.95 -19.32
CA PRO A 382 24.39 -16.59 -18.36
C PRO A 382 23.90 -15.58 -17.31
N TRP A 383 24.56 -15.51 -16.14
CA TRP A 383 24.10 -14.73 -14.97
C TRP A 383 23.88 -13.24 -15.24
N TRP A 384 24.63 -12.69 -16.19
CA TRP A 384 24.63 -11.28 -16.57
C TRP A 384 23.56 -10.91 -17.63
N ARG A 385 22.93 -11.88 -18.30
CA ARG A 385 21.99 -11.61 -19.39
C ARG A 385 20.65 -11.11 -18.85
N THR A 386 20.47 -9.80 -18.85
CA THR A 386 19.23 -9.14 -18.42
C THR A 386 18.19 -9.17 -19.53
N PRO A 387 16.92 -9.51 -19.24
CA PRO A 387 15.84 -9.35 -20.22
C PRO A 387 15.69 -7.88 -20.59
N LEU A 388 15.67 -7.57 -21.88
CA LEU A 388 15.50 -6.20 -22.39
C LEU A 388 14.12 -6.06 -23.03
N LEU A 389 13.34 -5.11 -22.52
CA LEU A 389 12.08 -4.71 -23.13
C LEU A 389 12.32 -3.64 -24.20
N ALA A 390 11.42 -3.53 -25.18
CA ALA A 390 11.43 -2.40 -26.10
C ALA A 390 11.32 -1.06 -25.32
N PRO A 391 11.87 0.06 -25.84
CA PRO A 391 11.63 1.36 -25.25
C PRO A 391 10.12 1.63 -25.11
N PRO A 392 9.63 2.08 -23.94
CA PRO A 392 8.21 2.40 -23.77
C PRO A 392 7.88 3.74 -24.43
N ASP A 393 6.62 3.95 -24.77
CA ASP A 393 6.16 5.25 -25.29
C ASP A 393 6.21 6.33 -24.20
N LEU A 394 5.84 5.96 -22.97
CA LEU A 394 5.85 6.85 -21.80
C LEU A 394 6.54 6.19 -20.59
N LEU A 395 7.14 7.01 -19.74
CA LEU A 395 7.72 6.62 -18.46
C LEU A 395 6.79 7.07 -17.32
N LEU A 396 6.51 6.17 -16.38
CA LEU A 396 5.68 6.45 -15.20
C LEU A 396 6.50 6.34 -13.91
N THR A 397 6.47 7.39 -13.09
CA THR A 397 7.13 7.37 -11.78
C THR A 397 6.34 6.52 -10.79
N TYR A 398 6.98 5.48 -10.26
CA TYR A 398 6.28 4.49 -9.44
C TYR A 398 6.33 4.72 -7.93
N MET A 399 7.31 5.49 -7.42
CA MET A 399 7.41 5.89 -6.01
C MET A 399 7.38 7.41 -5.93
N ASN A 400 6.40 7.97 -5.21
CA ASN A 400 6.08 9.39 -5.28
C ASN A 400 5.91 9.98 -3.88
N ALA A 401 6.64 11.08 -3.60
CA ALA A 401 6.43 11.84 -2.38
C ALA A 401 5.23 12.79 -2.53
N ASP A 402 5.11 13.43 -3.69
CA ASP A 402 4.01 14.31 -4.07
C ASP A 402 2.93 13.53 -4.84
N ALA A 403 3.14 13.27 -6.12
CA ALA A 403 2.20 12.59 -7.01
C ALA A 403 2.95 11.88 -8.15
N PRO A 404 2.33 10.89 -8.83
CA PRO A 404 2.91 10.28 -10.03
C PRO A 404 3.15 11.30 -11.15
N ARG A 405 4.08 10.96 -12.05
CA ARG A 405 4.31 11.66 -13.32
C ARG A 405 4.32 10.65 -14.44
N LEU A 406 3.53 10.95 -15.46
CA LEU A 406 3.64 10.32 -16.76
C LEU A 406 4.46 11.26 -17.64
N VAL A 407 5.50 10.74 -18.28
CA VAL A 407 6.49 11.53 -19.02
C VAL A 407 6.69 10.89 -20.39
N GLY A 408 6.67 11.70 -21.45
CA GLY A 408 7.02 11.24 -22.79
C GLY A 408 8.44 10.64 -22.84
N ASN A 409 8.65 9.68 -23.76
CA ASN A 409 9.96 9.10 -24.00
C ASN A 409 10.41 9.31 -25.45
N SER A 410 10.42 10.57 -25.91
CA SER A 410 10.82 10.90 -27.28
C SER A 410 12.29 10.55 -27.58
N ALA A 411 13.15 10.45 -26.56
CA ALA A 411 14.52 9.94 -26.69
C ALA A 411 14.59 8.43 -27.00
N ALA A 412 13.44 7.73 -26.96
CA ALA A 412 13.32 6.29 -27.22
C ALA A 412 14.28 5.44 -26.38
N VAL A 413 14.50 5.81 -25.12
CA VAL A 413 15.42 5.09 -24.23
C VAL A 413 14.74 3.96 -23.49
N HIS A 414 15.49 2.91 -23.17
CA HIS A 414 15.00 1.80 -22.36
C HIS A 414 14.83 2.24 -20.90
N HIS A 415 14.28 1.34 -20.07
CA HIS A 415 14.08 1.62 -18.65
C HIS A 415 14.31 0.37 -17.80
N ILE A 416 14.71 0.60 -16.56
CA ILE A 416 14.87 -0.43 -15.54
C ILE A 416 13.77 -0.32 -14.50
N ASN A 417 13.69 -1.29 -13.59
CA ASN A 417 12.65 -1.41 -12.56
C ASN A 417 12.57 -0.29 -11.50
N SER A 418 13.25 0.84 -11.70
CA SER A 418 13.12 2.07 -10.90
C SER A 418 12.06 3.04 -11.44
N VAL A 419 11.50 2.75 -12.62
CA VAL A 419 10.34 3.41 -13.24
C VAL A 419 9.53 2.36 -13.98
N HIS A 420 8.26 2.66 -14.28
CA HIS A 420 7.45 1.81 -15.13
C HIS A 420 7.42 2.36 -16.55
N GLY A 421 7.21 1.49 -17.53
CA GLY A 421 6.98 1.85 -18.93
C GLY A 421 5.51 1.66 -19.27
N VAL A 422 4.92 2.59 -20.01
CA VAL A 422 3.59 2.48 -20.59
C VAL A 422 3.72 2.33 -22.09
N TYR A 423 3.12 1.25 -22.62
CA TYR A 423 3.15 0.90 -24.04
C TYR A 423 1.79 1.18 -24.64
N LEU A 424 1.70 2.26 -25.41
CA LEU A 424 0.44 2.78 -25.92
C LEU A 424 -0.10 1.89 -27.04
N ARG A 425 -1.42 1.74 -27.07
CA ARG A 425 -2.11 1.05 -28.16
C ARG A 425 -1.98 1.88 -29.44
N PRO A 426 -1.76 1.24 -30.61
CA PRO A 426 -1.57 1.96 -31.87
C PRO A 426 -2.61 3.04 -32.19
N PRO A 427 -3.93 2.86 -31.94
CA PRO A 427 -4.94 3.89 -32.23
C PRO A 427 -4.78 5.19 -31.45
N HIS A 428 -4.06 5.17 -30.33
CA HIS A 428 -3.95 6.29 -29.39
C HIS A 428 -2.50 6.75 -29.19
N ALA A 429 -1.53 6.10 -29.85
CA ALA A 429 -0.10 6.29 -29.58
C ALA A 429 0.35 7.74 -29.79
N ASP A 430 -0.04 8.37 -30.90
CA ASP A 430 0.43 9.73 -31.23
C ASP A 430 -0.11 10.77 -30.25
N ALA A 431 -1.43 10.77 -30.02
CA ALA A 431 -2.07 11.65 -29.03
C ALA A 431 -1.56 11.37 -27.60
N GLY A 432 -1.33 10.11 -27.28
CA GLY A 432 -0.86 9.70 -25.97
C GLY A 432 0.58 10.15 -25.68
N ARG A 433 1.49 10.02 -26.64
CA ARG A 433 2.87 10.51 -26.51
C ARG A 433 2.93 12.02 -26.30
N ASP A 434 2.11 12.76 -27.04
CA ASP A 434 2.18 14.22 -27.04
C ASP A 434 1.45 14.87 -25.85
N LEU A 435 0.22 14.42 -25.57
CA LEU A 435 -0.70 15.15 -24.69
C LEU A 435 -1.03 14.44 -23.38
N LEU A 436 -0.90 13.11 -23.28
CA LEU A 436 -1.24 12.40 -22.05
C LEU A 436 -0.37 12.82 -20.84
N PRO A 437 0.96 13.08 -20.98
CA PRO A 437 1.78 13.66 -19.91
C PRO A 437 1.23 14.97 -19.34
N VAL A 438 0.57 15.79 -20.17
CA VAL A 438 -0.08 17.04 -19.76
C VAL A 438 -1.45 16.75 -19.16
N ALA A 439 -2.29 16.01 -19.89
CA ALA A 439 -3.68 15.77 -19.52
C ALA A 439 -3.83 15.03 -18.18
N CYS A 440 -2.90 14.15 -17.83
CA CYS A 440 -2.88 13.43 -16.56
C CYS A 440 -2.51 14.29 -15.34
N LEU A 441 -2.03 15.53 -15.53
CA LEU A 441 -1.79 16.47 -14.43
C LEU A 441 -3.10 17.15 -14.02
N ASN A 442 -4.14 16.38 -13.67
CA ASN A 442 -5.43 16.90 -13.24
C ASN A 442 -5.83 16.32 -11.87
N SER A 443 -6.74 16.98 -11.15
CA SER A 443 -7.15 16.62 -9.80
C SER A 443 -7.81 15.24 -9.70
N VAL A 444 -8.57 14.80 -10.71
CA VAL A 444 -9.18 13.46 -10.74
C VAL A 444 -8.10 12.39 -10.82
N THR A 445 -7.14 12.51 -11.74
CA THR A 445 -6.04 11.55 -11.88
C THR A 445 -5.16 11.51 -10.65
N LEU A 446 -4.81 12.66 -10.08
CA LEU A 446 -3.96 12.71 -8.89
C LEU A 446 -4.66 12.16 -7.64
N LEU A 447 -5.95 12.44 -7.45
CA LEU A 447 -6.76 11.81 -6.40
C LEU A 447 -6.89 10.30 -6.63
N GLY A 448 -7.15 9.89 -7.87
CA GLY A 448 -7.21 8.50 -8.28
C GLY A 448 -5.92 7.74 -7.98
N SER A 449 -4.76 8.39 -8.08
CA SER A 449 -3.49 7.77 -7.70
C SER A 449 -3.41 7.40 -6.20
N GLU A 450 -4.02 8.21 -5.32
CA GLU A 450 -4.09 7.92 -3.88
C GLU A 450 -5.07 6.77 -3.58
N THR A 451 -6.13 6.60 -4.40
CA THR A 451 -7.11 5.53 -4.21
C THR A 451 -6.62 4.17 -4.73
N VAL A 452 -5.95 4.15 -5.89
CA VAL A 452 -5.41 2.93 -6.50
C VAL A 452 -4.01 2.57 -6.02
N GLY A 453 -3.26 3.51 -5.44
CA GLY A 453 -1.89 3.27 -4.99
C GLY A 453 -1.78 2.65 -3.59
N ARG A 454 -0.53 2.49 -3.14
CA ARG A 454 -0.19 2.01 -1.80
C ARG A 454 0.63 3.05 -1.07
N ALA A 455 0.17 3.46 0.11
CA ALA A 455 0.96 4.28 0.99
C ALA A 455 1.98 3.43 1.76
N TYR A 456 3.24 3.84 1.74
CA TYR A 456 4.32 3.25 2.52
C TYR A 456 4.82 4.25 3.58
N GLY A 457 5.51 3.72 4.60
CA GLY A 457 6.20 4.53 5.61
C GLY A 457 7.13 5.58 4.97
N GLY A 458 7.28 6.73 5.62
CA GLY A 458 7.98 7.89 5.04
C GLY A 458 7.12 8.73 4.11
N GLY A 459 5.83 8.39 3.96
CA GLY A 459 4.88 9.14 3.15
C GLY A 459 5.08 8.93 1.66
N VAL A 460 5.53 7.75 1.22
CA VAL A 460 5.70 7.43 -0.21
C VAL A 460 4.44 6.77 -0.76
N LEU A 461 3.90 7.28 -1.86
CA LEU A 461 2.87 6.63 -2.66
C LEU A 461 3.53 5.76 -3.72
N LYS A 462 3.23 4.46 -3.70
CA LYS A 462 3.72 3.50 -4.69
C LYS A 462 2.59 3.05 -5.61
N LEU A 463 2.88 2.96 -6.90
CA LEU A 463 2.03 2.31 -7.89
C LEU A 463 2.73 1.07 -8.43
N GLU A 464 2.13 -0.10 -8.26
CA GLU A 464 2.51 -1.30 -9.02
C GLU A 464 1.88 -1.27 -10.43
N PRO A 465 2.39 -2.02 -11.43
CA PRO A 465 1.89 -1.92 -12.81
C PRO A 465 0.37 -2.09 -12.95
N ARG A 466 -0.23 -3.10 -12.33
CA ARG A 466 -1.70 -3.29 -12.34
C ARG A 466 -2.48 -2.18 -11.64
N GLU A 467 -1.86 -1.48 -10.69
CA GLU A 467 -2.48 -0.34 -10.01
C GLU A 467 -2.39 0.91 -10.89
N ALA A 468 -1.29 1.07 -11.62
CA ALA A 468 -1.14 2.08 -12.64
C ALA A 468 -2.13 1.86 -13.79
N ASP A 469 -2.34 0.62 -14.24
CA ASP A 469 -3.34 0.28 -15.26
C ASP A 469 -4.77 0.72 -14.88
N ALA A 470 -5.09 0.67 -13.58
CA ALA A 470 -6.37 1.11 -13.02
C ALA A 470 -6.43 2.61 -12.69
N LEU A 471 -5.37 3.37 -12.96
CA LEU A 471 -5.33 4.81 -12.68
C LEU A 471 -6.38 5.54 -13.54
N PRO A 472 -7.30 6.31 -12.94
CA PRO A 472 -8.23 7.13 -13.69
C PRO A 472 -7.51 8.25 -14.43
N VAL A 473 -7.69 8.31 -15.74
CA VAL A 473 -7.09 9.29 -16.64
C VAL A 473 -8.15 9.82 -17.62
N PRO A 474 -7.90 10.98 -18.27
CA PRO A 474 -8.74 11.42 -19.37
C PRO A 474 -8.79 10.36 -20.49
N SER A 475 -9.98 10.12 -21.06
CA SER A 475 -10.14 9.15 -22.14
C SER A 475 -9.43 9.59 -23.42
N PRO A 476 -9.05 8.65 -24.31
CA PRO A 476 -8.48 9.00 -25.62
C PRO A 476 -9.30 10.00 -26.41
N ASP A 477 -10.62 9.83 -26.43
CA ASP A 477 -11.54 10.73 -27.13
C ASP A 477 -11.57 12.12 -26.51
N LEU A 478 -11.55 12.20 -25.18
CA LEU A 478 -11.48 13.49 -24.48
C LEU A 478 -10.18 14.22 -24.83
N VAL A 479 -9.03 13.55 -24.71
CA VAL A 479 -7.73 14.16 -25.02
C VAL A 479 -7.65 14.60 -26.48
N ALA A 480 -8.18 13.80 -27.41
CA ALA A 480 -8.25 14.16 -28.82
C ALA A 480 -9.13 15.41 -29.05
N SER A 481 -10.32 15.47 -28.43
CA SER A 481 -11.22 16.63 -28.54
C SER A 481 -10.64 17.91 -27.92
N GLN A 482 -9.80 17.77 -26.89
CA GLN A 482 -9.14 18.86 -26.17
C GLN A 482 -7.70 19.10 -26.64
N ALA A 483 -7.29 18.54 -27.79
CA ALA A 483 -5.90 18.61 -28.24
C ALA A 483 -5.40 20.05 -28.42
N ARG A 484 -6.22 20.92 -29.03
CA ARG A 484 -5.87 22.33 -29.24
C ARG A 484 -5.71 23.11 -27.93
N PRO A 485 -6.69 23.13 -27.00
CA PRO A 485 -6.52 23.85 -25.73
C PRO A 485 -5.43 23.24 -24.84
N LEU A 486 -5.24 21.92 -24.83
CA LEU A 486 -4.11 21.28 -24.12
C LEU A 486 -2.76 21.72 -24.69
N GLY A 487 -2.63 21.75 -26.02
CA GLY A 487 -1.44 22.25 -26.70
C GLY A 487 -1.15 23.71 -26.37
N ALA A 488 -2.19 24.55 -26.27
CA ALA A 488 -2.03 25.98 -25.93
C ALA A 488 -1.51 26.24 -24.51
N ILE A 489 -1.76 25.33 -23.56
CA ILE A 489 -1.26 25.45 -22.18
C ILE A 489 0.03 24.67 -21.91
N ARG A 490 0.50 23.85 -22.86
CA ARG A 490 1.62 22.90 -22.67
C ARG A 490 2.89 23.57 -22.13
N ASP A 491 3.30 24.69 -22.72
CA ASP A 491 4.53 25.38 -22.32
C ASP A 491 4.41 26.00 -20.92
N ALA A 492 3.24 26.53 -20.58
CA ALA A 492 2.97 27.05 -19.24
C ALA A 492 3.00 25.92 -18.20
N VAL A 493 2.38 24.77 -18.50
CA VAL A 493 2.42 23.57 -17.66
C VAL A 493 3.86 23.07 -17.50
N ALA A 494 4.64 23.02 -18.58
CA ALA A 494 6.05 22.64 -18.54
C ALA A 494 6.86 23.56 -17.62
N ALA A 495 6.64 24.88 -17.70
CA ALA A 495 7.30 25.87 -16.86
C ALA A 495 6.91 25.76 -15.38
N ASP A 496 5.64 25.46 -15.10
CA ASP A 496 5.14 25.24 -13.74
C ASP A 496 5.74 23.97 -13.13
N VAL A 497 5.75 22.85 -13.88
CA VAL A 497 6.37 21.58 -13.43
C VAL A 497 7.88 21.73 -13.22
N ALA A 498 8.59 22.38 -14.14
CA ALA A 498 10.03 22.64 -14.01
C ALA A 498 10.35 23.56 -12.82
N GLY A 499 9.47 24.51 -12.52
CA GLY A 499 9.58 25.43 -11.38
C GLY A 499 9.10 24.84 -10.04
N GLY A 500 8.72 23.57 -9.98
CA GLY A 500 8.20 22.93 -8.77
C GLY A 500 6.79 23.38 -8.36
N ARG A 501 6.07 24.09 -9.23
CA ARG A 501 4.70 24.58 -9.04
C ARG A 501 3.66 23.59 -9.58
N LEU A 502 3.73 22.34 -9.11
CA LEU A 502 2.86 21.26 -9.58
C LEU A 502 1.37 21.64 -9.51
N TRP A 503 0.93 22.30 -8.43
CA TRP A 503 -0.48 22.61 -8.22
C TRP A 503 -1.00 23.70 -9.17
N ASP A 504 -0.12 24.59 -9.63
CA ASP A 504 -0.46 25.59 -10.65
C ASP A 504 -0.64 24.91 -12.02
N ALA A 505 0.26 23.97 -12.35
CA ALA A 505 0.10 23.10 -13.52
C ALA A 505 -1.24 22.34 -13.46
N VAL A 506 -1.56 21.74 -12.32
CA VAL A 506 -2.81 20.99 -12.12
C VAL A 506 -4.03 21.88 -12.29
N ALA A 507 -4.04 23.07 -11.68
CA ALA A 507 -5.15 24.01 -11.80
C ALA A 507 -5.37 24.49 -13.25
N ARG A 508 -4.32 24.59 -14.07
CA ARG A 508 -4.47 24.89 -15.51
C ARG A 508 -5.11 23.75 -16.27
N VAL A 509 -4.65 22.52 -16.03
CA VAL A 509 -5.16 21.33 -16.71
C VAL A 509 -6.58 21.01 -16.26
N ASP A 510 -6.93 21.24 -14.99
CA ASP A 510 -8.29 21.05 -14.47
C ASP A 510 -9.31 21.88 -15.25
N ARG A 511 -8.99 23.13 -15.63
CA ARG A 511 -9.91 23.95 -16.43
C ARG A 511 -10.19 23.34 -17.80
N VAL A 512 -9.15 22.89 -18.50
CA VAL A 512 -9.28 22.34 -19.85
C VAL A 512 -9.92 20.95 -19.83
N VAL A 513 -9.40 20.05 -18.99
CA VAL A 513 -9.79 18.64 -18.97
C VAL A 513 -11.08 18.43 -18.19
N LEU A 514 -11.18 18.97 -16.97
CA LEU A 514 -12.30 18.69 -16.07
C LEU A 514 -13.47 19.65 -16.30
N ALA A 515 -13.22 20.96 -16.30
CA ALA A 515 -14.30 21.93 -16.41
C ALA A 515 -14.85 22.03 -17.85
N GLU A 516 -14.00 22.35 -18.83
CA GLU A 516 -14.40 22.50 -20.24
C GLU A 516 -14.62 21.15 -20.92
N GLY A 517 -13.72 20.18 -20.69
CA GLY A 517 -13.74 18.89 -21.35
C GLY A 517 -14.78 17.90 -20.80
N MET A 518 -14.84 17.73 -19.48
CA MET A 518 -15.77 16.79 -18.82
C MET A 518 -17.05 17.45 -18.32
N GLY A 519 -17.15 18.79 -18.34
CA GLY A 519 -18.30 19.52 -17.82
C GLY A 519 -18.47 19.38 -16.31
N LEU A 520 -17.38 19.24 -15.55
CA LEU A 520 -17.40 19.22 -14.09
C LEU A 520 -17.48 20.66 -13.56
N GLY A 521 -18.40 20.91 -12.63
CA GLY A 521 -18.51 22.23 -11.99
C GLY A 521 -17.36 22.52 -11.04
N ASP A 522 -17.00 23.79 -10.88
CA ASP A 522 -15.89 24.24 -10.02
C ASP A 522 -15.97 23.71 -8.58
N ALA A 523 -17.18 23.61 -8.03
CA ALA A 523 -17.39 23.06 -6.70
C ALA A 523 -17.01 21.58 -6.60
N ALA A 524 -17.29 20.78 -7.64
CA ALA A 524 -16.90 19.37 -7.67
C ALA A 524 -15.38 19.22 -7.83
N ILE A 525 -14.77 20.05 -8.69
CA ILE A 525 -13.31 20.07 -8.87
C ILE A 525 -12.61 20.45 -7.57
N ALA A 526 -13.12 21.45 -6.85
CA ALA A 526 -12.59 21.86 -5.55
C ALA A 526 -12.67 20.74 -4.51
N LEU A 527 -13.81 20.05 -4.40
CA LEU A 527 -13.97 18.89 -3.50
C LEU A 527 -12.95 17.78 -3.80
N ILE A 528 -12.71 17.49 -5.08
CA ILE A 528 -11.73 16.49 -5.53
C ILE A 528 -10.31 16.95 -5.18
N ALA A 529 -9.97 18.22 -5.42
CA ALA A 529 -8.66 18.78 -5.10
C ALA A 529 -8.39 18.78 -3.58
N ASP A 530 -9.39 19.13 -2.77
CA ASP A 530 -9.30 19.13 -1.30
C ASP A 530 -9.11 17.70 -0.78
N ALA A 531 -9.85 16.72 -1.32
CA ALA A 531 -9.69 15.32 -0.94
C ALA A 531 -8.32 14.75 -1.33
N ARG A 532 -7.79 15.14 -2.51
CA ARG A 532 -6.41 14.80 -2.92
C ARG A 532 -5.42 15.31 -1.89
N ASP A 533 -5.55 16.57 -1.49
CA ASP A 533 -4.65 17.19 -0.54
C ASP A 533 -4.77 16.57 0.85
N ALA A 534 -5.99 16.24 1.29
CA ALA A 534 -6.22 15.54 2.55
C ALA A 534 -5.55 14.15 2.59
N LEU A 535 -5.71 13.32 1.54
CA LEU A 535 -5.07 12.01 1.46
C LEU A 535 -3.54 12.12 1.38
N ARG A 536 -3.03 13.08 0.58
CA ARG A 536 -1.60 13.36 0.47
C ARG A 536 -1.00 13.81 1.80
N GLN A 537 -1.66 14.74 2.49
CA GLN A 537 -1.22 15.25 3.80
C GLN A 537 -1.26 14.15 4.85
N ARG A 538 -2.32 13.33 4.86
CA ARG A 538 -2.41 12.16 5.73
C ARG A 538 -1.22 11.22 5.49
N ARG A 539 -0.86 10.97 4.23
CA ARG A 539 0.33 10.19 3.88
C ARG A 539 1.63 10.87 4.33
N ALA A 540 1.78 12.18 4.15
CA ALA A 540 3.00 12.92 4.51
C ALA A 540 3.20 13.09 6.02
N ALA A 541 2.13 13.31 6.79
CA ALA A 541 2.16 13.40 8.26
C ALA A 541 2.73 12.12 8.88
N ARG A 542 2.45 10.96 8.26
CA ARG A 542 3.03 9.67 8.65
C ARG A 542 4.56 9.62 8.48
N GLY A 543 5.14 10.39 7.56
CA GLY A 543 6.57 10.40 7.22
C GLY A 543 7.46 11.34 8.05
N ARG A 544 6.93 12.45 8.58
CA ARG A 544 7.75 13.54 9.17
C ARG A 544 8.36 13.28 10.55
N ALA A 545 7.92 12.28 11.31
CA ALA A 545 8.52 11.98 12.61
C ALA A 545 9.70 10.99 12.50
N ARG A 546 10.73 11.41 11.75
CA ARG A 546 12.14 10.98 11.84
C ARG A 546 12.94 12.19 12.33
N VAL A 547 12.77 12.56 13.60
CA VAL A 547 13.74 13.39 14.33
C VAL A 547 13.90 12.77 15.70
#